data_AF-A0A0X3P4I0-F1
#
_entry.id   AF-A0A0X3P4I0-F1
#
_cell.length_a   1.000
_cell.length_b   1.000
_cell.length_c   1.000
_cell.angle_alpha   90.00
_cell.angle_beta   90.00
_cell.angle_gamma   90.00
#
_symmetry.space_group_name_H-M   'P 1'
#
loop_
_entity.id
_entity.type
_entity.pdbx_description
1 polymer ?
#
loop_
_entity_poly.entity_id
_entity_poly.type
_entity_poly.pdbx_seq_one_letter_code
_entity_poly.pdbx_strand_id
1 'polypeptide(L)'
;MDLEGMSKRDFMKFQDPRASKLSTMYLQEALPFRVNKMIYLNMPTFFELFLKAASVWFSEKLKSKILMLQKDLTPAYESVPGLEELMPAEYNGGNCSFEEICEKNIKEFSKIPKNYLDFGISVDEAKRPSDSKNLMRVYKDLSPELMGISGNYVKIEDEI
;
A
#
# COMPACT_ATOMS: atom_id res chain seq x y z
N MET A 1 -4.48 3.39 -9.40
CA MET A 1 -4.76 2.02 -9.89
C MET A 1 -5.86 2.16 -10.92
N ASP A 2 -5.53 1.88 -12.18
CA ASP A 2 -6.51 1.80 -13.24
C ASP A 2 -7.10 0.39 -13.28
N LEU A 3 -8.42 0.29 -13.24
CA LEU A 3 -9.16 -0.97 -13.21
C LEU A 3 -9.86 -1.27 -14.54
N GLU A 4 -9.57 -0.50 -15.59
CA GLU A 4 -10.07 -0.78 -16.93
C GLU A 4 -9.68 -2.20 -17.37
N GLY A 5 -10.65 -2.94 -17.93
CA GLY A 5 -10.45 -4.32 -18.37
C GLY A 5 -10.39 -5.37 -17.26
N MET A 6 -10.46 -5.01 -15.97
CA MET A 6 -10.45 -5.98 -14.88
C MET A 6 -11.70 -6.88 -14.91
N SER A 7 -11.49 -8.19 -15.04
CA SER A 7 -12.59 -9.15 -15.02
C SER A 7 -12.93 -9.61 -13.60
N LYS A 8 -14.17 -10.07 -13.39
CA LYS A 8 -14.57 -10.73 -12.14
C LYS A 8 -13.71 -11.95 -11.80
N ARG A 9 -13.21 -12.68 -12.82
CA ARG A 9 -12.38 -13.87 -12.63
C ARG A 9 -11.00 -13.51 -12.09
N ASP A 10 -10.41 -12.43 -12.60
CA ASP A 10 -9.14 -11.92 -12.08
C ASP A 10 -9.30 -11.45 -10.64
N PHE A 11 -10.44 -10.83 -10.33
CA PHE A 11 -10.76 -10.38 -8.99
C PHE A 11 -11.00 -11.53 -8.00
N MET A 12 -11.64 -12.64 -8.40
CA MET A 12 -11.88 -13.79 -7.51
C MET A 12 -10.60 -14.37 -6.90
N LYS A 13 -9.45 -14.19 -7.56
CA LYS A 13 -8.13 -14.59 -7.04
C LYS A 13 -7.72 -13.78 -5.79
N PHE A 14 -8.27 -12.58 -5.62
CA PHE A 14 -7.99 -11.67 -4.50
C PHE A 14 -9.05 -11.76 -3.39
N GLN A 15 -10.07 -12.61 -3.54
CA GLN A 15 -11.25 -12.60 -2.69
C GLN A 15 -11.10 -13.39 -1.38
N ASP A 16 -9.91 -13.95 -1.10
CA ASP A 16 -9.64 -14.57 0.21
C ASP A 16 -9.76 -13.49 1.32
N PRO A 17 -10.75 -13.60 2.23
CA PRO A 17 -10.95 -12.62 3.29
C PRO A 17 -9.76 -12.54 4.25
N ARG A 18 -9.06 -13.66 4.48
CA ARG A 18 -7.89 -13.69 5.36
C ARG A 18 -6.73 -12.93 4.73
N ALA A 19 -6.41 -13.21 3.47
CA ALA A 19 -5.40 -12.46 2.73
C ALA A 19 -5.76 -10.97 2.61
N SER A 20 -7.02 -10.63 2.36
CA SER A 20 -7.49 -9.23 2.27
C SER A 20 -7.31 -8.47 3.58
N LYS A 21 -7.67 -9.09 4.70
CA LYS A 21 -7.46 -8.51 6.04
C LYS A 21 -5.97 -8.31 6.31
N LEU A 22 -5.13 -9.33 6.09
CA LEU A 22 -3.68 -9.23 6.30
C LEU A 22 -3.03 -8.17 5.40
N SER A 23 -3.44 -8.09 4.14
CA SER A 23 -2.93 -7.08 3.18
C SER A 23 -3.29 -5.67 3.62
N THR A 24 -4.52 -5.48 4.11
CA THR A 24 -4.99 -4.19 4.66
C THR A 24 -4.17 -3.76 5.87
N MET A 25 -3.85 -4.71 6.76
CA MET A 25 -3.00 -4.43 7.91
C MET A 25 -1.58 -4.07 7.51
N TYR A 26 -1.00 -4.84 6.58
CA TYR A 26 0.33 -4.57 6.05
C TYR A 26 0.42 -3.16 5.46
N LEU A 27 -0.59 -2.76 4.68
CA LEU A 27 -0.69 -1.43 4.08
C LEU A 27 -0.77 -0.30 5.12
N GLN A 28 -1.45 -0.53 6.24
CA GLN A 28 -1.70 0.53 7.24
C GLN A 28 -0.63 0.64 8.32
N GLU A 29 -0.07 -0.48 8.76
CA GLU A 29 0.77 -0.56 9.97
C GLU A 29 2.21 -1.00 9.68
N ALA A 30 2.47 -1.71 8.58
CA ALA A 30 3.77 -2.33 8.33
C ALA A 30 4.59 -1.66 7.21
N LEU A 31 3.94 -0.98 6.26
CA LEU A 31 4.67 -0.29 5.21
C LEU A 31 5.42 0.92 5.77
N PRO A 32 6.74 1.06 5.51
CA PRO A 32 7.51 2.23 5.93
C PRO A 32 7.20 3.48 5.10
N PHE A 33 6.13 3.45 4.29
CA PHE A 33 5.72 4.55 3.42
C PHE A 33 4.46 5.21 3.97
N ARG A 34 4.48 6.55 4.04
CA ARG A 34 3.29 7.33 4.38
C ARG A 34 2.41 7.50 3.13
N VAL A 35 1.38 6.68 3.02
CA VAL A 35 0.37 6.82 1.95
C VAL A 35 -0.24 8.23 1.98
N ASN A 36 -0.16 8.99 0.89
CA ASN A 36 -0.80 10.31 0.77
C ASN A 36 -2.24 10.17 0.25
N LYS A 37 -2.38 9.65 -0.98
CA LYS A 37 -3.66 9.35 -1.62
C LYS A 37 -3.61 8.01 -2.35
N MET A 38 -4.76 7.32 -2.41
CA MET A 38 -4.98 6.10 -3.19
C MET A 38 -6.10 6.36 -4.18
N ILE A 39 -5.75 6.48 -5.46
CA ILE A 39 -6.67 6.82 -6.54
C ILE A 39 -7.01 5.55 -7.32
N TYR A 40 -8.29 5.24 -7.44
CA TYR A 40 -8.82 4.13 -8.23
C TYR A 40 -9.58 4.71 -9.42
N LEU A 41 -9.21 4.34 -10.65
CA LEU A 41 -9.83 4.78 -11.90
C LEU A 41 -10.55 3.60 -12.56
N ASN A 42 -11.58 3.89 -13.37
CA ASN A 42 -12.35 2.90 -14.15
C ASN A 42 -12.93 1.77 -13.29
N MET A 43 -13.39 2.11 -12.08
CA MET A 43 -13.82 1.11 -11.11
C MET A 43 -15.07 0.35 -11.56
N PRO A 44 -15.00 -0.99 -11.73
CA PRO A 44 -16.17 -1.78 -12.08
C PRO A 44 -17.07 -1.98 -10.86
N THR A 45 -18.38 -2.10 -11.08
CA THR A 45 -19.41 -2.17 -10.02
C THR A 45 -19.16 -3.30 -9.00
N PHE A 46 -18.57 -4.42 -9.42
CA PHE A 46 -18.26 -5.52 -8.51
C PHE A 46 -17.13 -5.17 -7.52
N PHE A 47 -16.20 -4.30 -7.93
CA PHE A 47 -15.08 -3.87 -7.09
C PHE A 47 -15.56 -2.85 -6.04
N GLU A 48 -16.53 -2.00 -6.40
CA GLU A 48 -17.16 -1.07 -5.44
C GLU A 48 -17.80 -1.83 -4.27
N LEU A 49 -18.57 -2.89 -4.57
CA LEU A 49 -19.18 -3.75 -3.55
C LEU A 49 -18.12 -4.38 -2.64
N PHE A 50 -17.01 -4.86 -3.21
CA PHE A 50 -15.91 -5.39 -2.44
C PHE A 50 -15.25 -4.34 -1.56
N LEU A 51 -14.92 -3.16 -2.10
CA LEU A 51 -14.25 -2.11 -1.34
C LEU A 51 -15.12 -1.67 -0.16
N LYS A 52 -16.44 -1.64 -0.35
CA LYS A 52 -17.40 -1.41 0.73
C LYS A 52 -17.34 -2.50 1.79
N ALA A 53 -17.26 -3.78 1.40
CA ALA A 53 -17.10 -4.88 2.35
C ALA A 53 -15.74 -4.82 3.08
N ALA A 54 -14.65 -4.55 2.36
CA ALA A 54 -13.31 -4.42 2.91
C ALA A 54 -13.12 -3.17 3.79
N SER A 55 -13.96 -2.14 3.60
CA SER A 55 -13.88 -0.88 4.34
C SER A 55 -14.01 -1.04 5.85
N VAL A 56 -14.59 -2.15 6.32
CA VAL A 56 -14.65 -2.50 7.76
C VAL A 56 -13.26 -2.72 8.36
N TRP A 57 -12.26 -3.06 7.55
CA TRP A 57 -10.86 -3.24 7.97
C TRP A 57 -10.03 -1.95 7.82
N PHE A 58 -10.57 -0.93 7.16
CA PHE A 58 -9.89 0.35 6.95
C PHE A 58 -10.07 1.27 8.15
N SER A 59 -8.98 1.89 8.58
CA SER A 59 -9.02 3.03 9.50
C SER A 59 -9.67 4.25 8.83
N GLU A 60 -10.24 5.17 9.61
CA GLU A 60 -10.78 6.44 9.10
C GLU A 60 -9.71 7.27 8.36
N LYS A 61 -8.45 7.18 8.83
CA LYS A 61 -7.27 7.77 8.18
C LYS A 61 -7.02 7.17 6.80
N LEU A 62 -7.25 5.88 6.58
CA LEU A 62 -7.10 5.26 5.26
C LEU A 62 -8.30 5.60 4.36
N LYS A 63 -9.52 5.51 4.89
CA LYS A 63 -10.75 5.83 4.14
C LYS A 63 -10.73 7.25 3.56
N SER A 64 -10.33 8.23 4.36
CA SER A 64 -10.17 9.63 3.92
C SER A 64 -9.13 9.81 2.79
N LYS A 65 -8.25 8.83 2.57
CA LYS A 65 -7.22 8.86 1.52
C LYS A 65 -7.61 8.11 0.25
N ILE A 66 -8.75 7.44 0.23
CA ILE A 66 -9.26 6.79 -0.97
C ILE A 66 -9.97 7.83 -1.84
N LEU A 67 -9.69 7.83 -3.14
CA LEU A 67 -10.43 8.58 -4.15
C LEU A 67 -10.83 7.60 -5.25
N MET A 68 -12.12 7.54 -5.56
CA MET A 68 -12.69 6.62 -6.54
C MET A 68 -13.24 7.43 -7.70
N LEU A 69 -12.73 7.14 -8.90
CA LEU A 69 -13.02 7.86 -10.13
C LEU A 69 -13.46 6.86 -11.19
N GLN A 70 -14.37 7.30 -12.05
CA GLN A 70 -14.77 6.52 -13.21
C GLN A 70 -13.83 6.84 -14.37
N LYS A 71 -13.99 8.00 -15.02
CA LYS A 71 -13.14 8.40 -16.15
C LYS A 71 -12.39 9.71 -15.93
N ASP A 72 -12.99 10.64 -15.19
CA ASP A 72 -12.43 11.98 -14.99
C ASP A 72 -11.35 11.96 -13.90
N LEU A 73 -10.15 12.42 -14.24
CA LEU A 73 -8.99 12.55 -13.36
C LEU A 73 -8.84 13.94 -12.75
N THR A 74 -9.64 14.92 -13.16
CA THR A 74 -9.61 16.29 -12.62
C THR A 74 -9.63 16.30 -11.08
N PRO A 75 -10.50 15.53 -10.40
CA PRO A 75 -10.51 15.52 -8.93
C PRO A 75 -9.22 14.96 -8.31
N ALA A 76 -8.52 14.06 -9.01
CA ALA A 76 -7.22 13.57 -8.56
C ALA A 76 -6.15 14.66 -8.66
N TYR A 77 -6.11 15.40 -9.77
CA TYR A 77 -5.16 16.49 -10.01
C TYR A 77 -5.33 17.64 -9.04
N GLU A 78 -6.57 18.02 -8.74
CA GLU A 78 -6.88 19.01 -7.70
C GLU A 78 -6.46 18.53 -6.30
N SER A 79 -6.60 17.23 -6.02
CA SER A 79 -6.32 16.67 -4.69
C SER A 79 -4.83 16.44 -4.40
N VAL A 80 -4.00 16.32 -5.44
CA VAL A 80 -2.56 16.03 -5.32
C VAL A 80 -1.77 17.01 -6.20
N PRO A 81 -1.18 18.07 -5.60
CA PRO A 81 -0.40 19.05 -6.34
C PRO A 81 0.74 18.42 -7.14
N GLY A 82 0.89 18.82 -8.40
CA GLY A 82 1.92 18.33 -9.32
C GLY A 82 1.64 16.94 -9.92
N LEU A 83 0.52 16.29 -9.57
CA LEU A 83 0.20 14.97 -10.12
C LEU A 83 -0.02 15.00 -11.63
N GLU A 84 -0.69 16.03 -12.16
CA GLU A 84 -0.99 16.16 -13.59
C GLU A 84 0.27 16.17 -14.45
N GLU A 85 1.28 16.94 -14.08
CA GLU A 85 2.57 17.04 -14.79
C GLU A 85 3.33 15.69 -14.80
N LEU A 86 3.14 14.86 -13.77
CA LEU A 86 3.81 13.57 -13.63
C LEU A 86 3.07 12.43 -14.33
N MET A 87 1.79 12.61 -14.65
CA MET A 87 0.97 11.55 -15.23
C MET A 87 1.32 11.33 -16.72
N PRO A 88 1.19 10.08 -17.20
CA PRO A 88 1.37 9.78 -18.62
C PRO A 88 0.40 10.54 -19.52
N ALA A 89 0.80 10.73 -20.79
CA ALA A 89 -0.01 11.42 -21.79
C ALA A 89 -1.39 10.76 -22.01
N GLU A 90 -1.50 9.43 -21.89
CA GLU A 90 -2.75 8.68 -22.01
C GLU A 90 -3.79 9.05 -20.94
N TYR A 91 -3.34 9.63 -19.84
CA TYR A 91 -4.17 10.12 -18.76
C TYR A 91 -4.40 11.65 -18.84
N ASN A 92 -4.05 12.30 -19.95
CA ASN A 92 -4.01 13.76 -20.11
C ASN A 92 -2.99 14.44 -19.19
N GLY A 93 -1.92 13.74 -18.80
CA GLY A 93 -0.83 14.31 -18.03
C GLY A 93 0.29 14.91 -18.88
N GLY A 94 1.20 15.62 -18.22
CA GLY A 94 2.32 16.33 -18.86
C GLY A 94 3.59 15.50 -19.10
N ASN A 95 3.60 14.22 -18.73
CA ASN A 95 4.78 13.36 -18.83
C ASN A 95 4.86 12.62 -20.18
N CYS A 96 5.90 11.80 -20.35
CA CYS A 96 6.03 10.91 -21.51
C CYS A 96 4.96 9.79 -21.51
N SER A 97 4.92 8.96 -22.56
CA SER A 97 3.89 7.93 -22.67
C SER A 97 4.00 6.89 -21.56
N PHE A 98 2.90 6.20 -21.27
CA PHE A 98 2.89 5.11 -20.29
C PHE A 98 3.88 4.02 -20.66
N GLU A 99 3.97 3.69 -21.95
CA GLU A 99 4.92 2.70 -22.48
C GLU A 99 6.37 3.11 -22.22
N GLU A 100 6.73 4.37 -22.48
CA GLU A 100 8.08 4.88 -22.21
C GLU A 100 8.40 4.87 -20.71
N ILE A 101 7.43 5.19 -19.86
CA ILE A 101 7.59 5.11 -18.39
C ILE A 101 7.86 3.66 -17.97
N CYS A 102 7.09 2.70 -18.51
CA CYS A 102 7.29 1.28 -18.26
C CYS A 102 8.68 0.81 -18.70
N GLU A 103 9.13 1.17 -19.90
CA GLU A 103 10.45 0.79 -20.39
C GLU A 103 11.58 1.34 -19.53
N LYS A 104 11.51 2.62 -19.14
CA LYS A 104 12.48 3.25 -18.25
C LYS A 104 12.52 2.54 -16.90
N ASN A 105 11.35 2.30 -16.31
CA ASN A 105 11.25 1.61 -15.02
C ASN A 105 11.81 0.18 -15.10
N ILE A 106 11.49 -0.60 -16.13
CA ILE A 106 12.03 -1.95 -16.32
C ILE A 106 13.56 -1.92 -16.36
N LYS A 107 14.13 -0.97 -17.11
CA LYS A 107 15.59 -0.79 -17.19
C LYS A 107 16.18 -0.47 -15.81
N GLU A 108 15.59 0.46 -15.05
CA GLU A 108 16.08 0.79 -13.70
C GLU A 108 15.92 -0.37 -12.72
N PHE A 109 14.75 -1.03 -12.70
CA PHE A 109 14.52 -2.20 -11.85
C PHE A 109 15.49 -3.35 -12.16
N SER A 110 15.87 -3.53 -13.42
CA SER A 110 16.84 -4.57 -13.81
C SER A 110 18.26 -4.34 -13.26
N LYS A 111 18.60 -3.10 -12.90
CA LYS A 111 19.88 -2.73 -12.28
C LYS A 111 19.89 -2.96 -10.78
N ILE A 112 18.72 -3.12 -10.14
CA ILE A 112 18.65 -3.36 -8.70
C ILE A 112 19.36 -4.69 -8.40
N PRO A 113 20.31 -4.72 -7.45
CA PRO A 113 21.00 -5.94 -7.08
C PRO A 113 20.01 -7.05 -6.72
N LYS A 114 20.21 -8.25 -7.27
CA LYS A 114 19.39 -9.43 -6.96
C LYS A 114 19.56 -9.90 -5.51
N ASN A 115 20.56 -9.39 -4.79
CA ASN A 115 20.75 -9.62 -3.37
C ASN A 115 20.05 -8.51 -2.57
N TYR A 116 18.79 -8.76 -2.21
CA TYR A 116 17.93 -7.83 -1.46
C TYR A 116 18.24 -7.77 0.04
N LEU A 117 19.17 -8.60 0.54
CA LEU A 117 19.45 -8.72 1.98
C LEU A 117 20.35 -7.58 2.51
N ASP A 118 20.96 -6.81 1.62
CA ASP A 118 21.81 -5.66 1.97
C ASP A 118 21.08 -4.33 1.75
N PHE A 119 19.75 -4.32 1.88
CA PHE A 119 19.01 -3.08 2.03
C PHE A 119 19.44 -2.49 3.37
N GLY A 120 20.39 -1.55 3.36
CA GLY A 120 20.99 -0.89 4.53
C GLY A 120 20.03 -0.03 5.36
N ILE A 121 18.76 -0.41 5.41
CA ILE A 121 17.76 0.11 6.34
C ILE A 121 17.99 -0.60 7.67
N SER A 122 18.77 0.03 8.55
CA SER A 122 18.84 -0.32 9.95
C SER A 122 18.11 0.75 10.78
N VAL A 123 17.42 0.32 11.84
CA VAL A 123 16.77 1.21 12.78
C VAL A 123 17.54 1.15 14.09
N ASP A 124 17.92 2.32 14.61
CA ASP A 124 18.49 2.45 15.95
C ASP A 124 17.37 2.34 16.99
N GLU A 125 17.24 1.15 17.57
CA GLU A 125 16.13 0.84 18.46
C GLU A 125 16.28 1.36 19.88
N ALA A 126 17.48 1.79 20.26
CA ALA A 126 17.64 2.58 21.47
C ALA A 126 16.87 3.91 21.38
N LYS A 127 16.60 4.39 20.16
CA LYS A 127 15.79 5.60 19.91
C LYS A 127 14.30 5.33 19.73
N ARG A 128 13.84 4.07 19.78
CA ARG A 128 12.41 3.75 19.64
C ARG A 128 11.64 4.29 20.86
N PRO A 129 10.66 5.19 20.67
CA PRO A 129 9.84 5.68 21.77
C PRO A 129 9.11 4.54 22.48
N SER A 130 8.99 4.61 23.80
CA SER A 130 8.38 3.54 24.62
C SER A 130 6.90 3.31 24.33
N ASP A 131 6.19 4.36 23.92
CA ASP A 131 4.79 4.32 23.49
C ASP A 131 4.58 3.66 22.12
N SER A 132 5.66 3.60 21.32
CA SER A 132 5.71 3.00 19.98
C SER A 132 6.10 1.52 20.02
N LYS A 133 6.30 0.94 21.21
CA LYS A 133 6.38 -0.51 21.40
C LYS A 133 4.96 -1.08 21.34
N ASN A 134 4.75 -2.09 20.49
CA ASN A 134 3.45 -2.77 20.28
C ASN A 134 2.35 -1.87 19.68
N LEU A 135 2.59 -1.30 18.50
CA LEU A 135 1.64 -0.42 17.78
C LEU A 135 0.43 -1.13 17.17
N MET A 136 0.38 -2.47 17.18
CA MET A 136 -0.77 -3.26 16.67
C MET A 136 -2.04 -3.15 17.55
N ARG A 137 -2.19 -2.05 18.32
CA ARG A 137 -3.31 -1.80 19.25
C ARG A 137 -4.67 -1.74 18.56
N VAL A 138 -4.68 -1.47 17.25
CA VAL A 138 -5.91 -1.42 16.44
C VAL A 138 -6.52 -2.81 16.23
N TYR A 139 -5.70 -3.86 16.19
CA TYR A 139 -6.14 -5.24 15.89
C TYR A 139 -5.92 -6.15 17.09
N LYS A 140 -6.84 -6.07 18.07
CA LYS A 140 -6.76 -6.79 19.36
C LYS A 140 -6.87 -8.31 19.23
N ASP A 141 -7.30 -8.82 18.09
CA ASP A 141 -7.58 -10.22 17.82
C ASP A 141 -6.42 -11.00 17.21
N LEU A 142 -5.26 -10.36 17.02
CA LEU A 142 -4.10 -10.97 16.37
C LEU A 142 -2.95 -11.21 17.34
N SER A 143 -2.27 -12.33 17.13
CA SER A 143 -1.09 -12.69 17.93
C SER A 143 -0.02 -11.61 17.79
N PRO A 144 0.58 -11.15 18.90
CA PRO A 144 1.75 -10.28 18.89
C PRO A 144 2.92 -10.85 18.06
N GLU A 145 2.96 -12.17 17.86
CA GLU A 145 4.02 -12.88 17.13
C GLU A 145 3.89 -12.80 15.61
N LEU A 146 2.77 -12.28 15.07
CA LEU A 146 2.47 -12.29 13.63
C LEU A 146 3.52 -11.56 12.77
N MET A 147 4.17 -10.53 13.32
CA MET A 147 5.20 -9.76 12.62
C MET A 147 6.62 -10.33 12.80
N GLY A 148 6.74 -11.52 13.42
CA GLY A 148 8.01 -12.11 13.79
C GLY A 148 8.58 -11.48 15.06
N ILE A 149 8.91 -12.33 16.02
CA ILE A 149 9.74 -11.99 17.20
C ILE A 149 11.23 -11.95 16.83
N SER A 150 11.60 -12.40 15.63
CA SER A 150 12.99 -12.59 15.19
C SER A 150 13.50 -11.42 14.34
N GLY A 151 13.71 -10.29 14.99
CA GLY A 151 14.67 -9.27 14.56
C GLY A 151 15.33 -8.76 15.83
N ASN A 152 16.66 -8.89 15.96
CA ASN A 152 17.58 -8.53 17.06
C ASN A 152 17.03 -7.84 18.34
N TYR A 153 15.94 -8.32 18.93
CA TYR A 153 15.33 -7.68 20.09
C TYR A 153 14.89 -8.72 21.11
N VAL A 154 15.61 -8.64 22.23
CA VAL A 154 15.41 -9.23 23.56
C VAL A 154 15.80 -10.70 23.68
N LYS A 155 16.97 -10.92 24.30
CA LYS A 155 17.29 -12.21 24.92
C LYS A 155 16.27 -12.49 26.02
N ILE A 156 15.73 -13.70 26.02
CA ILE A 156 14.80 -14.25 27.02
C ILE A 156 15.57 -14.59 28.30
N GLU A 157 16.25 -13.61 28.88
CA GLU A 157 17.02 -13.78 30.14
C GLU A 157 16.57 -12.80 31.24
N ASP A 158 15.64 -11.88 30.96
CA ASP A 158 15.17 -10.86 31.92
C ASP A 158 13.71 -11.06 32.41
N GLU A 159 13.23 -12.30 32.53
CA GLU A 159 12.10 -12.61 33.41
C GLU A 159 12.49 -13.76 34.34
N ILE A 160 12.77 -13.39 35.59
CA ILE A 160 12.78 -14.27 36.78
C ILE A 160 11.33 -14.53 37.18
#